data_AF-A0A971X0E5-F1
#
_entry.id   AF-A0A971X0E5-F1
#
_cell.length_a   1.000
_cell.length_b   1.000
_cell.length_c   1.000
_cell.angle_alpha   90.00
_cell.angle_beta   90.00
_cell.angle_gamma   90.00
#
_symmetry.space_group_name_H-M   'P 1'
#
loop_
_entity.id
_entity.type
_entity.pdbx_description
1 polymer ?
#
loop_
_entity_poly.entity_id
_entity_poly.type
_entity_poly.pdbx_seq_one_letter_code
_entity_poly.pdbx_strand_id
1 'polypeptide(L)'
;MRQIKIQILPGMGSASGEWEIVNFDDFLVHYSPRLAMSVSFIKQFPPRHILNEELLSGGSDQGMSGGCYWKPFEITEEEYNEVREEMLTSPSHDLEYDPGLEDRKTINKWCGAVLSHHNPRNRSAT
;
A
#
# COMPACT_ATOMS: atom_id res chain seq x y z
N MET A 1 10.39 -12.80 -0.02
CA MET A 1 9.72 -11.63 -0.61
C MET A 1 9.77 -11.59 -2.12
N ARG A 2 8.63 -11.34 -2.76
CA ARG A 2 8.51 -11.08 -4.20
C ARG A 2 9.14 -9.72 -4.53
N GLN A 3 9.80 -9.62 -5.68
CA GLN A 3 10.29 -8.35 -6.19
C GLN A 3 9.32 -7.79 -7.23
N ILE A 4 9.13 -6.48 -7.23
CA ILE A 4 8.27 -5.77 -8.17
C ILE A 4 9.14 -4.82 -8.99
N LYS A 5 8.98 -4.89 -10.31
CA LYS A 5 9.57 -3.91 -11.21
C LYS A 5 8.65 -2.71 -11.33
N ILE A 6 9.09 -1.55 -10.84
CA ILE A 6 8.32 -0.31 -10.81
C ILE A 6 8.99 0.77 -11.68
N GLN A 7 8.20 1.72 -12.15
CA GLN A 7 8.65 2.95 -12.78
C GLN A 7 8.19 4.11 -11.94
N ILE A 8 9.15 4.85 -11.36
CA ILE A 8 8.86 6.01 -10.53
C ILE A 8 8.66 7.21 -11.46
N LEU A 9 7.56 7.93 -11.29
CA LEU A 9 7.35 9.24 -11.90
C LEU A 9 7.68 10.31 -10.87
N PRO A 10 8.74 11.12 -11.06
CA PRO A 10 9.06 12.19 -10.12
C PRO A 10 8.00 13.30 -10.17
N GLY A 11 7.80 13.99 -9.04
CA GLY A 11 6.96 15.19 -8.99
C GLY A 11 7.57 16.36 -9.77
N MET A 12 6.72 17.06 -10.54
CA MET A 12 6.99 18.21 -11.43
C MET A 12 8.09 18.05 -12.51
N GLY A 13 7.64 17.90 -13.76
CA GLY A 13 8.33 18.38 -14.97
C GLY A 13 9.36 17.45 -15.63
N SER A 14 9.64 16.28 -15.06
CA SER A 14 10.63 15.36 -15.60
C SER A 14 10.02 14.22 -16.40
N ALA A 15 10.77 13.80 -17.41
CA ALA A 15 10.50 12.62 -18.22
C ALA A 15 10.27 11.37 -17.36
N SER A 16 9.60 10.37 -17.93
CA SER A 16 9.39 9.05 -17.33
C SER A 16 10.65 8.57 -16.60
N GLY A 17 10.56 8.30 -15.29
CA GLY A 17 11.71 7.86 -14.51
C GLY A 17 12.17 6.45 -14.92
N GLU A 18 13.30 6.05 -14.37
CA GLU A 18 13.89 4.74 -14.65
C GLU A 18 13.04 3.61 -14.05
N TRP A 19 13.19 2.43 -14.65
CA TRP A 19 12.59 1.22 -14.09
C TRP A 19 13.52 0.64 -13.04
N GLU A 20 12.99 0.44 -11.84
CA GLU A 20 13.71 -0.10 -10.70
C GLU A 20 13.05 -1.40 -10.22
N ILE A 21 13.82 -2.24 -9.52
CA ILE A 21 13.31 -3.45 -8.88
C ILE A 21 13.32 -3.21 -7.38
N VAL A 22 12.15 -3.27 -6.77
CA VAL A 22 11.96 -3.08 -5.32
C VAL A 22 11.39 -4.34 -4.69
N ASN A 23 11.59 -4.49 -3.38
CA ASN A 23 10.92 -5.54 -2.62
C ASN A 23 9.44 -5.19 -2.41
N PHE A 24 8.62 -6.21 -2.15
CA PHE A 24 7.17 -6.05 -2.01
C PHE A 24 6.76 -5.18 -0.81
N ASP A 25 7.47 -5.32 0.30
CA ASP A 25 7.33 -4.50 1.50
C ASP A 25 7.64 -3.03 1.20
N ASP A 26 8.79 -2.74 0.59
CA ASP A 26 9.18 -1.40 0.15
C ASP A 26 8.13 -0.80 -0.78
N PHE A 27 7.57 -1.60 -1.70
CA PHE A 27 6.47 -1.19 -2.55
C PHE A 27 5.25 -0.73 -1.76
N LEU A 28 4.76 -1.52 -0.81
CA LEU A 28 3.58 -1.16 -0.03
C LEU A 28 3.80 0.08 0.84
N VAL A 29 5.00 0.22 1.41
CA VAL A 29 5.34 1.28 2.35
C VAL A 29 5.62 2.59 1.62
N HIS A 30 6.31 2.55 0.48
CA HIS A 30 6.86 3.76 -0.14
C HIS A 30 6.26 4.10 -1.49
N TYR A 31 5.90 3.09 -2.29
CA TYR A 31 5.65 3.29 -3.72
C TYR A 31 4.20 3.09 -4.12
N SER A 32 3.38 2.39 -3.33
CA SER A 32 1.94 2.23 -3.60
C SER A 32 1.24 3.58 -3.52
N PRO A 33 0.73 4.13 -4.64
CA PRO A 33 0.11 5.44 -4.66
C PRO A 33 -1.08 5.56 -3.71
N ARG A 34 -1.85 4.48 -3.54
CA ARG A 34 -3.09 4.50 -2.75
C ARG A 34 -2.93 3.94 -1.32
N LEU A 35 -1.97 3.05 -1.07
CA LEU A 35 -1.82 2.40 0.24
C LEU A 35 -0.72 2.98 1.11
N ALA A 36 0.30 3.62 0.55
CA ALA A 36 1.47 4.08 1.31
C ALA A 36 1.09 4.95 2.52
N MET A 37 0.04 5.79 2.41
CA MET A 37 -0.46 6.55 3.56
C MET A 37 -0.98 5.64 4.69
N SER A 38 -1.86 4.69 4.36
CA SER A 38 -2.48 3.78 5.33
C SER A 38 -1.46 2.83 5.96
N VAL A 39 -0.51 2.33 5.17
CA VAL A 39 0.52 1.39 5.63
C VAL A 39 1.60 2.12 6.42
N SER A 40 2.17 3.20 5.89
CA SER A 40 3.37 3.82 6.49
C SER A 40 3.08 4.78 7.61
N PHE A 41 1.99 5.55 7.52
CA PHE A 41 1.64 6.57 8.51
C PHE A 41 0.58 6.11 9.50
N ILE A 42 -0.45 5.40 9.04
CA ILE A 42 -1.55 4.94 9.91
C ILE A 42 -1.27 3.54 10.46
N LYS A 43 -0.24 2.85 9.93
CA LYS A 43 0.22 1.55 10.40
C LYS A 43 -0.83 0.44 10.30
N GLN A 44 -1.68 0.50 9.27
CA GLN A 44 -2.71 -0.52 9.03
C GLN A 44 -2.39 -1.32 7.77
N PHE A 45 -2.35 -2.65 7.91
CA PHE A 45 -2.12 -3.59 6.83
C PHE A 45 -3.44 -3.92 6.09
N PRO A 46 -3.47 -3.87 4.74
CA PRO A 46 -4.69 -4.07 3.96
C PRO A 46 -5.09 -5.54 3.83
N PRO A 47 -6.40 -5.85 3.72
CA PRO A 47 -6.88 -7.17 3.37
C PRO A 47 -6.60 -7.51 1.89
N ARG A 48 -6.58 -8.81 1.55
CA ARG A 48 -6.14 -9.31 0.23
C ARG A 48 -6.84 -8.67 -0.96
N HIS A 49 -8.16 -8.49 -0.90
CA HIS A 49 -8.91 -7.90 -2.01
C HIS A 49 -8.56 -6.43 -2.24
N ILE A 50 -8.23 -5.70 -1.18
CA ILE A 50 -7.76 -4.30 -1.27
C ILE A 50 -6.36 -4.24 -1.86
N LEU A 51 -5.50 -5.15 -1.42
CA LEU A 51 -4.15 -5.28 -1.97
C LEU A 51 -4.18 -5.65 -3.46
N ASN A 52 -5.01 -6.62 -3.87
CA ASN A 52 -5.17 -6.97 -5.28
C ASN A 52 -5.80 -5.85 -6.11
N GLU A 53 -6.73 -5.06 -5.55
CA GLU A 53 -7.22 -3.85 -6.24
C GLU A 53 -6.10 -2.82 -6.47
N GLU A 54 -5.14 -2.72 -5.56
CA GLU A 54 -3.93 -1.94 -5.80
C GLU A 54 -3.10 -2.54 -6.92
N LEU A 55 -2.64 -3.78 -6.75
CA LEU A 55 -1.72 -4.44 -7.67
C LEU A 55 -2.25 -4.55 -9.10
N LEU A 56 -3.57 -4.72 -9.27
CA LEU A 56 -4.21 -4.77 -10.59
C LEU A 56 -4.35 -3.41 -11.27
N SER A 57 -4.20 -2.29 -10.54
CA SER A 57 -4.28 -0.97 -11.16
C SER A 57 -3.11 -0.68 -12.08
N GLY A 58 -1.95 -1.29 -11.82
CA GLY A 58 -0.72 -1.05 -12.60
C GLY A 58 -0.10 0.32 -12.39
N GLY A 59 -0.66 1.15 -11.50
CA GLY A 59 -0.11 2.45 -11.16
C GLY A 59 -1.06 3.62 -11.23
N SER A 60 -0.57 4.75 -10.77
CA SER A 60 -1.28 6.03 -10.82
C SER A 60 -0.28 7.17 -10.99
N ASP A 61 -0.61 8.09 -11.89
CA ASP A 61 -0.05 9.43 -11.93
C ASP A 61 -0.79 10.28 -10.90
N GLN A 62 -0.09 10.77 -9.86
CA GLN A 62 -0.67 11.69 -8.87
C GLN A 62 -0.32 13.15 -9.18
N GLY A 63 -0.03 13.46 -10.45
CA GLY A 63 0.27 14.78 -10.95
C GLY A 63 1.55 15.34 -10.32
N MET A 64 1.44 16.49 -9.67
CA MET A 64 2.60 17.17 -9.08
C MET A 64 3.26 16.39 -7.94
N SER A 65 2.54 15.43 -7.34
CA SER A 65 3.07 14.55 -6.29
C SER A 65 3.93 13.41 -6.83
N GLY A 66 4.03 13.26 -8.15
CA GLY A 66 4.67 12.11 -8.78
C GLY A 66 3.74 10.90 -8.81
N GLY A 67 4.26 9.76 -9.25
CA GLY A 67 3.47 8.56 -9.47
C GLY A 67 4.34 7.32 -9.48
N CYS A 68 3.70 6.17 -9.60
CA CYS A 68 4.38 4.90 -9.70
C CYS A 68 3.59 4.00 -10.64
N TYR A 69 4.27 3.34 -11.58
CA TYR A 69 3.69 2.35 -12.48
C TYR A 69 4.37 1.00 -12.32
N TRP A 70 3.62 -0.07 -12.54
CA TRP A 70 4.12 -1.44 -12.57
C TRP A 70 3.27 -2.27 -13.52
N LYS A 71 3.74 -3.46 -13.88
CA LYS A 71 2.91 -4.40 -14.63
C LYS A 71 1.80 -4.92 -13.71
N PRO A 72 0.50 -4.77 -14.05
CA PRO A 72 -0.59 -5.30 -13.23
C PRO A 72 -0.44 -6.78 -12.91
N PHE A 73 -0.76 -7.16 -11.68
CA PHE A 73 -0.84 -8.54 -11.24
C PHE A 73 -1.77 -8.67 -10.03
N GLU A 74 -2.11 -9.90 -9.70
CA GLU A 74 -2.77 -10.24 -8.43
C GLU A 74 -1.92 -11.27 -7.69
N ILE A 75 -2.13 -11.37 -6.39
CA ILE A 75 -1.57 -12.43 -5.56
C ILE A 75 -2.65 -13.41 -5.11
N THR A 76 -2.23 -14.66 -4.98
CA THR A 76 -3.01 -15.77 -4.44
C THR A 76 -3.26 -15.61 -2.95
N GLU A 77 -4.09 -16.48 -2.37
CA GLU A 77 -4.33 -16.49 -0.92
C GLU A 77 -3.09 -16.93 -0.16
N GLU A 78 -2.35 -17.90 -0.70
CA GLU A 78 -1.08 -18.38 -0.17
C GLU A 78 -0.03 -17.27 -0.14
N GLU A 79 0.19 -16.60 -1.27
CA GLU A 79 1.12 -15.45 -1.34
C GLU A 79 0.70 -14.32 -0.39
N TYR A 80 -0.61 -14.06 -0.25
CA TYR A 80 -1.10 -13.05 0.68
C TYR A 80 -0.78 -13.41 2.13
N ASN A 81 -0.98 -14.67 2.52
CA ASN A 81 -0.69 -15.11 3.88
C ASN A 81 0.80 -14.97 4.21
N GLU A 82 1.69 -15.31 3.27
CA GLU A 82 3.13 -15.10 3.41
C GLU A 82 3.48 -13.62 3.60
N VAL A 83 2.97 -12.73 2.73
CA VAL A 83 3.21 -11.28 2.83
C VAL A 83 2.64 -10.73 4.13
N ARG A 84 1.44 -11.16 4.53
CA ARG A 84 0.78 -10.72 5.75
C ARG A 84 1.57 -11.10 6.98
N GLU A 85 2.02 -12.36 7.07
CA GLU A 85 2.82 -12.86 8.19
C GLU A 85 4.11 -12.05 8.32
N GLU A 86 4.82 -11.87 7.21
CA GLU A 86 6.08 -11.11 7.18
C GLU A 86 5.88 -9.64 7.58
N MET A 87 4.90 -8.95 6.97
CA MET A 87 4.64 -7.53 7.22
C MET A 87 4.16 -7.25 8.65
N LEU A 88 3.34 -8.13 9.24
CA LEU A 88 2.80 -7.95 10.59
C LEU A 88 3.76 -8.39 11.69
N THR A 89 4.71 -9.28 11.40
CA THR A 89 5.70 -9.74 12.40
C THR A 89 7.02 -9.00 12.31
N SER A 90 7.29 -8.29 11.21
CA SER A 90 8.52 -7.53 11.05
C SER A 90 8.60 -6.33 12.00
N PRO A 91 9.67 -6.23 12.82
CA PRO A 91 9.89 -5.09 13.71
C PRO A 91 10.09 -3.76 12.97
N SER A 92 10.41 -3.78 11.67
CA SER A 92 10.68 -2.57 10.89
C SER A 92 9.41 -1.80 10.52
N HIS A 93 8.27 -2.48 10.41
CA HIS A 93 7.04 -1.89 9.88
C HIS A 93 6.07 -1.46 10.97
N ASP A 94 6.00 -2.23 12.08
CA ASP A 94 5.10 -1.99 13.23
C ASP A 94 3.65 -1.82 12.77
N LEU A 95 3.16 -2.80 12.02
CA LEU A 95 1.83 -2.77 11.39
C LEU A 95 0.81 -3.55 12.21
N GLU A 96 -0.41 -3.05 12.22
CA GLU A 96 -1.57 -3.71 12.77
C GLU A 96 -2.51 -4.16 11.64
N TYR A 97 -3.37 -5.13 11.95
CA TYR A 97 -4.42 -5.59 11.06
C TYR A 97 -5.76 -5.47 11.78
N ASP A 98 -6.72 -4.78 11.17
CA ASP A 98 -8.07 -4.61 11.71
C ASP A 98 -9.09 -5.47 10.93
N PRO A 99 -9.54 -6.61 11.50
CA PRO A 99 -10.56 -7.46 10.89
C PRO A 99 -11.89 -6.74 10.66
N GLY A 100 -12.19 -5.70 11.45
CA GLY A 100 -13.41 -4.90 11.34
C GLY A 100 -13.50 -4.07 10.05
N LEU A 101 -12.40 -3.98 9.29
CA LEU A 101 -12.33 -3.26 8.01
C LEU A 101 -12.28 -4.18 6.79
N GLU A 102 -12.34 -5.50 6.96
CA GLU A 102 -12.31 -6.45 5.84
C GLU A 102 -13.52 -6.33 4.91
N ASP A 103 -14.67 -5.92 5.43
CA ASP A 103 -15.92 -5.78 4.67
C ASP A 103 -15.86 -4.64 3.63
N ARG A 104 -14.86 -3.77 3.72
CA ARG A 104 -14.68 -2.64 2.82
C ARG A 104 -14.26 -3.16 1.44
N LYS A 105 -15.22 -3.13 0.50
CA LYS A 105 -15.07 -3.73 -0.84
C LYS A 105 -14.10 -3.03 -1.80
N THR A 106 -13.69 -1.80 -1.50
CA THR A 106 -12.87 -0.99 -2.42
C THR A 106 -11.80 -0.24 -1.66
N ILE A 107 -10.63 -0.02 -2.25
CA ILE A 107 -9.48 0.65 -1.64
C ILE A 107 -9.85 2.03 -1.07
N ASN A 108 -10.62 2.83 -1.80
CA ASN A 108 -11.04 4.16 -1.34
C ASN A 108 -11.90 4.09 -0.06
N LYS A 109 -12.81 3.11 0.02
CA LYS A 109 -13.63 2.88 1.22
C LYS A 109 -12.80 2.36 2.38
N TRP A 110 -11.85 1.47 2.11
CA TRP A 110 -10.95 0.94 3.12
C TRP A 110 -10.04 2.04 3.68
N CYS A 111 -9.33 2.79 2.83
CA CYS A 111 -8.48 3.91 3.25
C CYS A 111 -9.26 4.96 4.05
N GLY A 112 -10.49 5.30 3.62
CA GLY A 112 -11.36 6.21 4.37
C GLY A 112 -11.75 5.69 5.75
N ALA A 113 -12.03 4.39 5.87
CA ALA A 113 -12.35 3.77 7.15
C ALA A 113 -11.12 3.67 8.07
N VAL A 114 -9.95 3.32 7.52
CA VAL A 114 -8.66 3.34 8.24
C VAL A 114 -8.39 4.73 8.81
N LEU A 115 -8.54 5.78 7.99
CA LEU A 115 -8.37 7.17 8.41
C LEU A 115 -9.37 7.59 9.50
N SER A 116 -10.55 6.98 9.57
CA SER A 116 -11.54 7.31 10.59
C SER A 116 -11.30 6.56 11.91
N HIS A 117 -10.96 5.28 11.84
CA HIS A 117 -10.83 4.39 13.00
C HIS A 117 -9.46 4.53 13.69
N HIS A 118 -8.41 4.71 12.89
CA HIS A 118 -7.02 4.60 13.35
C HIS A 118 -6.22 5.90 13.27
N ASN A 119 -6.90 7.05 13.02
CA ASN A 119 -6.23 8.34 12.93
C ASN A 119 -5.37 8.60 14.19
N PRO A 120 -4.06 8.79 14.06
CA PRO A 120 -3.20 9.08 15.21
C PRO A 120 -3.64 10.35 15.95
N ARG A 121 -4.25 11.32 15.25
CA ARG A 121 -4.76 12.56 15.84
C ARG A 121 -6.01 12.36 16.70
N ASN A 122 -6.76 11.28 16.48
CA ASN A 122 -7.94 10.96 17.29
C ASN A 122 -7.58 10.23 18.59
N ARG A 123 -6.35 9.70 18.72
CA ARG A 123 -5.85 9.04 19.93
C ARG A 123 -5.47 10.01 21.06
N SER A 124 -5.50 11.33 20.81
CA SER A 124 -5.08 12.39 21.77
C SER A 124 -6.17 12.90 22.71
N ALA A 125 -7.35 12.26 22.76
CA ALA A 125 -8.48 12.68 23.59
C ALA A 125 -8.88 11.59 24.60
N THR A 126 -7.95 11.15 25.45
CA THR A 126 -8.26 10.46 26.70
C THR A 126 -7.17 10.73 27.72
#